data_AF-A0A1P8UGE2-F1
#
_entry.id   AF-A0A1P8UGE2-F1
#
_cell.length_a   1.000
_cell.length_b   1.000
_cell.length_c   1.000
_cell.angle_alpha   90.00
_cell.angle_beta   90.00
_cell.angle_gamma   90.00
#
_symmetry.space_group_name_H-M   'P 1'
#
loop_
_entity.id
_entity.type
_entity.pdbx_description
1 polymer ?
#
loop_
_entity_poly.entity_id
_entity_poly.type
_entity_poly.pdbx_seq_one_letter_code
_entity_poly.pdbx_strand_id
1 'polypeptide(L)'
;MSAHTKRQRATGRRESGSFAAIPHAVLKTRKYASLSAWPVKLMLDLVAQYTGKNNGDFTAAWSVMREKGWNSKGTLTRALDELAAVGFIRLTRQGGRHRCALYAITWQPIDECLDRRTRKPKLDVMPTKTPPGGWRDEHDEEA
;
A
#
# COMPACT_ATOMS: atom_id res chain seq x y z
N MET A 1 -9.56 7.60 36.34
CA MET A 1 -8.89 6.52 35.58
C MET A 1 -9.95 5.73 34.81
N SER A 2 -9.86 5.65 33.49
CA SER A 2 -10.86 4.95 32.66
C SER A 2 -10.84 3.44 32.94
N ALA A 3 -12.00 2.84 33.18
CA ALA A 3 -12.17 1.43 33.53
C ALA A 3 -11.59 0.44 32.49
N HIS A 4 -11.29 0.91 31.27
CA HIS A 4 -10.70 0.13 30.19
C HIS A 4 -9.28 -0.37 30.49
N THR A 5 -8.53 0.31 31.36
CA THR A 5 -7.11 0.01 31.59
C THR A 5 -6.87 -1.17 32.55
N LYS A 6 -7.83 -1.48 33.44
CA LYS A 6 -7.67 -2.54 34.46
C LYS A 6 -7.90 -3.95 33.89
N ARG A 7 -8.91 -4.12 33.01
CA ARG A 7 -9.29 -5.43 32.45
C ARG A 7 -8.28 -5.93 31.41
N GLN A 8 -7.70 -5.01 30.61
CA GLN A 8 -6.69 -5.32 29.60
C GLN A 8 -5.39 -5.90 30.20
N ARG A 9 -4.98 -5.42 31.38
CA ARG A 9 -3.79 -5.91 32.09
C ARG A 9 -3.97 -7.33 32.66
N ALA A 10 -5.21 -7.72 32.99
CA ALA A 10 -5.50 -9.00 33.63
C ALA A 10 -5.55 -10.19 32.65
N THR A 11 -5.92 -9.97 31.39
CA THR A 11 -6.10 -11.07 30.40
C THR A 11 -4.96 -11.18 29.40
N GLY A 12 -3.99 -10.27 29.38
CA GLY A 12 -2.87 -10.25 28.41
C GLY A 12 -3.31 -10.12 26.94
N ARG A 13 -4.60 -9.86 26.67
CA ARG A 13 -5.17 -9.76 25.33
C ARG A 13 -4.85 -8.38 24.74
N ARG A 14 -3.65 -8.24 24.22
CA ARG A 14 -3.28 -7.13 23.34
C ARG A 14 -2.61 -7.72 22.12
N GLU A 15 -3.12 -7.36 20.94
CA GLU A 15 -2.39 -7.57 19.69
C GLU A 15 -1.04 -6.85 19.79
N SER A 16 0.05 -7.61 19.72
CA SER A 16 1.42 -7.10 19.70
C SER A 16 1.87 -6.94 18.25
N GLY A 17 2.69 -5.93 17.96
CA GLY A 17 3.23 -5.67 16.62
C GLY A 17 2.90 -4.29 16.05
N SER A 18 3.31 -4.08 14.80
CA SER A 18 2.98 -2.88 14.02
C SER A 18 1.60 -2.99 13.38
N PHE A 19 1.04 -1.86 12.93
CA PHE A 19 -0.24 -1.80 12.23
C PHE A 19 -0.09 -1.14 10.85
N ALA A 20 -0.92 -1.57 9.92
CA ALA A 20 -1.11 -0.93 8.62
C ALA A 20 -1.97 0.33 8.81
N ALA A 21 -1.38 1.52 8.71
CA ALA A 21 -2.09 2.79 8.89
C ALA A 21 -2.54 3.37 7.54
N ILE A 22 -3.85 3.60 7.40
CA ILE A 22 -4.41 4.38 6.29
C ILE A 22 -5.04 5.65 6.89
N PRO A 23 -4.59 6.86 6.50
CA PRO A 23 -5.17 8.09 7.01
C PRO A 23 -6.67 8.18 6.70
N HIS A 24 -7.48 8.69 7.64
CA HIS A 24 -8.91 8.89 7.39
C HIS A 24 -9.19 9.80 6.20
N ALA A 25 -8.32 10.78 5.92
CA ALA A 25 -8.44 11.64 4.74
C ALA A 25 -8.45 10.82 3.44
N VAL A 26 -7.61 9.77 3.36
CA VAL A 26 -7.52 8.87 2.20
C VAL A 26 -8.80 8.04 2.05
N LEU A 27 -9.34 7.53 3.17
CA LEU A 27 -10.57 6.71 3.17
C LEU A 27 -11.86 7.50 2.96
N LYS A 28 -11.82 8.83 3.11
CA LYS A 28 -12.98 9.72 2.97
C LYS A 28 -13.09 10.36 1.58
N THR A 29 -12.19 10.06 0.65
CA THR A 29 -12.24 10.61 -0.71
C THR A 29 -13.33 9.95 -1.55
N ARG A 30 -13.84 10.68 -2.56
CA ARG A 30 -14.75 10.11 -3.57
C ARG A 30 -14.05 9.00 -4.35
N LYS A 31 -12.75 9.15 -4.62
CA LYS A 31 -11.90 8.12 -5.21
C LYS A 31 -11.94 6.79 -4.46
N TYR A 32 -11.88 6.80 -3.12
CA TYR A 32 -11.98 5.57 -2.33
C TYR A 32 -13.39 4.98 -2.43
N ALA A 33 -14.42 5.84 -2.31
CA ALA A 33 -15.82 5.41 -2.40
C ALA A 33 -16.19 4.80 -3.75
N SER A 34 -15.49 5.18 -4.84
CA SER A 34 -15.72 4.61 -6.18
C SER A 34 -15.05 3.27 -6.43
N LEU A 35 -14.15 2.80 -5.55
CA LEU A 35 -13.42 1.55 -5.76
C LEU A 35 -14.33 0.32 -5.65
N SER A 36 -14.08 -0.65 -6.52
CA SER A 36 -14.60 -2.00 -6.38
C SER A 36 -13.99 -2.72 -5.17
N ALA A 37 -14.65 -3.76 -4.68
CA ALA A 37 -14.21 -4.51 -3.48
C ALA A 37 -12.82 -5.15 -3.60
N TRP A 38 -12.46 -5.64 -4.80
CA TRP A 38 -11.16 -6.28 -5.04
C TRP A 38 -9.96 -5.33 -4.98
N PRO A 39 -9.99 -4.14 -5.63
CA PRO A 39 -9.04 -3.05 -5.39
C PRO A 39 -8.85 -2.71 -3.92
N VAL A 40 -9.94 -2.59 -3.14
CA VAL A 40 -9.85 -2.30 -1.71
C VAL A 40 -9.08 -3.40 -0.97
N LYS A 41 -9.37 -4.68 -1.23
CA LYS A 41 -8.58 -5.80 -0.68
C LYS A 41 -7.12 -5.72 -1.10
N LEU A 42 -6.84 -5.47 -2.38
CA LEU A 42 -5.46 -5.37 -2.88
C LEU A 42 -4.70 -4.22 -2.22
N MET A 43 -5.34 -3.06 -2.05
CA MET A 43 -4.76 -1.92 -1.37
C MET A 43 -4.36 -2.31 0.05
N LEU A 44 -5.22 -2.99 0.81
CA LEU A 44 -4.88 -3.49 2.15
C LEU A 44 -3.73 -4.51 2.12
N ASP A 45 -3.74 -5.43 1.15
CA ASP A 45 -2.66 -6.43 0.97
C ASP A 45 -1.29 -5.80 0.65
N LEU A 46 -1.28 -4.66 -0.04
CA LEU A 46 -0.09 -3.85 -0.31
C LEU A 46 0.33 -3.04 0.92
N VAL A 47 -0.59 -2.34 1.57
CA VAL A 47 -0.30 -1.53 2.78
C VAL A 47 0.22 -2.41 3.92
N ALA A 48 -0.24 -3.66 4.02
CA ALA A 48 0.27 -4.63 4.99
C ALA A 48 1.77 -4.97 4.81
N GLN A 49 2.36 -4.68 3.64
CA GLN A 49 3.81 -4.84 3.40
C GLN A 49 4.64 -3.66 3.89
N TYR A 50 3.99 -2.56 4.29
CA TYR A 50 4.68 -1.34 4.70
C TYR A 50 5.28 -1.48 6.11
N THR A 51 6.58 -1.22 6.19
CA THR A 51 7.36 -1.27 7.44
C THR A 51 7.85 0.12 7.89
N GLY A 52 7.40 1.18 7.20
CA GLY A 52 7.72 2.58 7.53
C GLY A 52 8.86 3.20 6.73
N LYS A 53 9.64 2.40 5.98
CA LYS A 53 10.81 2.84 5.19
C LYS A 53 10.99 2.05 3.88
N ASN A 54 9.90 1.51 3.34
CA ASN A 54 9.91 0.68 2.14
C ASN A 54 8.75 0.99 1.18
N ASN A 55 8.16 2.18 1.26
CA ASN A 55 7.12 2.57 0.32
C ASN A 55 7.73 2.68 -1.09
N GLY A 56 7.24 1.84 -2.00
CA GLY A 56 7.84 1.61 -3.31
C GLY A 56 8.41 0.22 -3.51
N ASP A 57 8.53 -0.58 -2.44
CA ASP A 57 8.93 -1.99 -2.54
C ASP A 57 7.79 -2.97 -2.24
N PHE A 58 6.55 -2.61 -2.60
CA PHE A 58 5.41 -3.51 -2.45
C PHE A 58 5.26 -4.40 -3.68
N THR A 59 5.07 -5.69 -3.46
CA THR A 59 4.89 -6.67 -4.54
C THR A 59 3.44 -7.12 -4.64
N ALA A 60 2.95 -7.24 -5.87
CA ALA A 60 1.71 -7.93 -6.21
C ALA A 60 2.01 -9.21 -7.05
N ALA A 61 3.20 -9.79 -6.88
CA ALA A 61 3.56 -11.02 -7.58
C ALA A 61 2.57 -12.15 -7.28
N TRP A 62 2.20 -12.92 -8.31
CA TRP A 62 1.16 -13.95 -8.20
C TRP A 62 1.42 -14.98 -7.10
N SER A 63 2.68 -15.41 -6.91
CA SER A 63 3.03 -16.36 -5.85
C SER A 63 2.70 -15.81 -4.45
N VAL A 64 3.05 -14.56 -4.19
CA VAL A 64 2.79 -13.88 -2.92
C VAL A 64 1.29 -13.63 -2.72
N MET A 65 0.60 -13.20 -3.78
CA MET A 65 -0.84 -12.91 -3.68
C MET A 65 -1.67 -14.19 -3.53
N ARG A 66 -1.25 -15.31 -4.13
CA ARG A 66 -1.91 -16.61 -3.95
C ARG A 66 -1.93 -17.03 -2.48
N GLU A 67 -0.83 -16.84 -1.76
CA GLU A 67 -0.75 -17.10 -0.31
C GLU A 67 -1.69 -16.20 0.51
N LYS A 68 -2.02 -15.00 -0.02
CA LYS A 68 -3.01 -14.07 0.54
C LYS A 68 -4.46 -14.34 0.09
N GLY A 69 -4.72 -15.50 -0.50
CA GLY A 69 -6.05 -15.97 -0.89
C GLY A 69 -6.53 -15.48 -2.27
N TRP A 70 -5.64 -14.95 -3.11
CA TRP A 70 -6.01 -14.59 -4.48
C TRP A 70 -6.07 -15.82 -5.38
N ASN A 71 -7.23 -16.05 -6.02
CA ASN A 71 -7.49 -17.24 -6.84
C ASN A 71 -7.54 -16.96 -8.35
N SER A 72 -7.48 -15.70 -8.77
CA SER A 72 -7.48 -15.31 -10.19
C SER A 72 -6.46 -14.23 -10.48
N LYS A 73 -5.54 -14.51 -11.41
CA LYS A 73 -4.60 -13.52 -11.97
C LYS A 73 -5.33 -12.38 -12.66
N GLY A 74 -6.45 -12.67 -13.33
CA GLY A 74 -7.25 -11.65 -14.02
C GLY A 74 -7.89 -10.67 -13.04
N THR A 75 -8.42 -11.16 -11.90
CA THR A 75 -8.96 -10.30 -10.84
C THR A 75 -7.86 -9.44 -10.21
N LEU A 76 -6.69 -10.03 -9.94
CA LEU A 76 -5.55 -9.28 -9.42
C LEU A 76 -5.08 -8.18 -10.38
N THR A 77 -5.03 -8.48 -11.68
CA THR A 77 -4.64 -7.52 -12.71
C THR A 77 -5.65 -6.37 -12.79
N ARG A 78 -6.95 -6.67 -12.86
CA ARG A 78 -8.01 -5.64 -12.84
C ARG A 78 -7.96 -4.76 -11.59
N ALA A 79 -7.70 -5.36 -10.43
CA ALA A 79 -7.56 -4.61 -9.18
C ALA A 79 -6.33 -3.69 -9.19
N LEU A 80 -5.20 -4.13 -9.75
CA LEU A 80 -4.01 -3.30 -9.93
C LEU A 80 -4.30 -2.13 -10.88
N ASP A 81 -4.92 -2.41 -12.02
CA ASP A 81 -5.24 -1.41 -13.04
C ASP A 81 -6.18 -0.33 -12.47
N GLU A 82 -7.22 -0.74 -11.73
CA GLU A 82 -8.16 0.19 -11.10
C GLU A 82 -7.49 1.05 -10.02
N LEU A 83 -6.68 0.47 -9.13
CA LEU A 83 -5.95 1.24 -8.11
C LEU A 83 -4.95 2.23 -8.73
N ALA A 84 -4.28 1.83 -9.82
CA ALA A 84 -3.33 2.68 -10.53
C ALA A 84 -4.05 3.81 -11.29
N ALA A 85 -5.18 3.51 -11.94
CA ALA A 85 -6.00 4.48 -12.66
C ALA A 85 -6.59 5.55 -11.73
N VAL A 86 -7.11 5.14 -10.56
CA VAL A 86 -7.64 6.07 -9.56
C VAL A 86 -6.52 6.84 -8.83
N GLY A 87 -5.30 6.29 -8.82
CA GLY A 87 -4.12 6.96 -8.28
C GLY A 87 -3.80 6.62 -6.82
N PHE A 88 -4.36 5.54 -6.26
CA PHE A 88 -3.99 5.06 -4.91
C PHE A 88 -2.62 4.39 -4.87
N ILE A 89 -2.22 3.76 -5.98
CA ILE A 89 -0.89 3.15 -6.13
C ILE A 89 -0.14 3.70 -7.34
N ARG A 90 1.18 3.63 -7.27
CA ARG A 90 2.08 3.98 -8.37
C ARG A 90 3.05 2.83 -8.63
N LEU A 91 3.23 2.47 -9.90
CA LEU A 91 4.30 1.55 -10.31
C LEU A 91 5.66 2.22 -10.08
N THR A 92 6.46 1.64 -9.21
CA THR A 92 7.81 2.13 -8.86
C THR A 92 8.90 1.32 -9.55
N ARG A 93 8.57 0.12 -10.02
CA ARG A 93 9.48 -0.72 -10.81
C ARG A 93 8.70 -1.53 -11.83
N GLN A 94 9.09 -1.44 -13.09
CA GLN A 94 8.48 -2.21 -14.17
C GLN A 94 8.78 -3.70 -14.01
N GLY A 95 7.72 -4.52 -14.06
CA GLY A 95 7.84 -5.97 -14.09
C GLY A 95 8.30 -6.49 -15.45
N GLY A 96 8.74 -7.74 -15.50
CA GLY A 96 9.16 -8.41 -16.73
C GLY A 96 9.50 -9.88 -16.49
N ARG A 97 10.14 -10.51 -17.48
CA ARG A 97 10.61 -11.88 -17.36
C ARG A 97 11.64 -11.97 -16.22
N HIS A 98 11.38 -12.80 -15.21
CA HIS A 98 12.19 -12.94 -13.99
C HIS A 98 12.34 -11.67 -13.13
N ARG A 99 11.47 -10.66 -13.30
CA ARG A 99 11.47 -9.43 -12.50
C ARG A 99 10.06 -9.07 -12.08
N CYS A 100 9.78 -9.02 -10.77
CA CYS A 100 8.46 -8.59 -10.31
C CYS A 100 8.30 -7.06 -10.39
N ALA A 101 7.09 -6.63 -10.75
CA ALA A 101 6.67 -5.25 -10.63
C ALA A 101 6.61 -4.85 -9.14
N LEU A 102 6.97 -3.59 -8.86
CA LEU A 102 6.84 -3.01 -7.51
C LEU A 102 5.95 -1.77 -7.53
N TYR A 103 5.31 -1.54 -6.40
CA TYR A 103 4.35 -0.47 -6.24
C TYR A 103 4.60 0.32 -4.95
N ALA A 104 4.15 1.58 -4.96
CA ALA A 104 4.05 2.46 -3.81
C ALA A 104 2.60 2.90 -3.61
N ILE A 105 2.20 3.20 -2.38
CA ILE A 105 0.99 3.98 -2.09
C ILE A 105 1.30 5.47 -2.26
N THR A 106 0.30 6.25 -2.68
CA THR A 106 0.51 7.66 -3.05
C THR A 106 0.28 8.67 -1.93
N TRP A 107 -0.17 8.24 -0.75
CA TRP A 107 -0.31 9.09 0.45
C TRP A 107 0.90 9.05 1.38
N GLN A 108 1.95 8.31 1.01
CA GLN A 108 3.25 8.33 1.67
C GLN A 108 4.33 8.74 0.65
N PRO A 109 5.45 9.35 1.08
CA PRO A 109 6.60 9.55 0.22
C PRO A 109 7.15 8.20 -0.27
N ILE A 110 7.67 8.13 -1.49
CA ILE A 110 8.41 6.97 -2.01
C ILE A 110 9.79 6.95 -1.35
N ASP A 111 10.10 5.84 -0.70
CA ASP A 111 11.36 5.64 0.03
C ASP A 111 12.50 5.24 -0.91
N GLU A 112 13.73 5.49 -0.46
CA GLU A 112 14.91 4.91 -1.08
C GLU A 112 14.99 3.42 -0.76
N CYS A 113 14.54 2.59 -1.69
CA CYS A 113 14.59 1.14 -1.56
C CYS A 113 15.85 0.61 -2.25
N LEU A 114 16.78 0.06 -1.46
CA LEU A 114 18.02 -0.53 -1.96
C LEU A 114 17.91 -2.05 -2.07
N ASP A 115 18.51 -2.62 -3.11
CA ASP A 115 18.70 -4.06 -3.22
C ASP A 115 19.67 -4.54 -2.11
N ARG A 116 19.22 -5.51 -1.31
CA ARG A 116 19.99 -5.98 -0.13
C ARG A 116 21.36 -6.55 -0.50
N ARG A 117 21.51 -7.11 -1.71
CA ARG A 117 22.73 -7.80 -2.13
C ARG A 117 23.71 -6.84 -2.80
N THR A 118 23.20 -5.95 -3.66
CA THR A 118 24.04 -5.06 -4.48
C THR A 118 24.16 -3.65 -3.91
N ARG A 119 23.32 -3.27 -2.94
CA ARG A 119 23.19 -1.91 -2.38
C ARG A 119 22.86 -0.82 -3.39
N LYS A 120 22.45 -1.21 -4.60
CA LYS A 120 22.00 -0.29 -5.65
C LYS A 120 20.50 0.04 -5.47
N PRO A 121 20.04 1.20 -5.97
CA PRO A 121 18.62 1.51 -6.03
C PRO A 121 17.82 0.40 -6.73
N LYS A 122 16.74 -0.03 -6.08
CA LYS A 122 15.87 -1.11 -6.58
C LYS A 122 14.80 -0.57 -7.55
N LEU A 123 14.39 0.67 -7.35
CA LEU A 123 13.24 1.30 -8.02
C LEU A 123 13.67 1.95 -9.35
N ASP A 124 12.73 2.01 -10.29
CA ASP A 124 12.90 2.73 -11.57
C ASP A 124 12.51 4.22 -11.41
N VAL A 125 11.93 4.60 -10.27
CA VAL A 125 11.56 5.99 -9.91
C VAL A 125 12.47 6.53 -8.81
N MET A 126 12.66 7.85 -8.78
CA MET A 126 13.42 8.51 -7.70
C MET A 126 12.63 8.54 -6.39
N PRO A 127 13.32 8.44 -5.23
CA PRO A 127 12.72 8.70 -3.93
C PRO A 127 12.15 10.11 -3.86
N THR A 128 11.09 10.30 -3.09
CA THR A 128 10.39 11.59 -2.96
C THR A 128 10.40 12.06 -1.52
N LYS A 129 10.52 13.37 -1.28
CA LYS A 129 10.36 13.96 0.06
C LYS A 129 8.91 14.16 0.46
N THR A 130 8.03 14.35 -0.52
CA THR A 130 6.58 14.56 -0.33
C THR A 130 5.80 13.39 -0.94
N PRO A 131 4.61 13.05 -0.41
CA PRO A 131 3.75 12.05 -1.02
C PRO A 131 3.32 12.46 -2.44
N PRO A 132 3.25 11.53 -3.41
CA PRO A 132 2.78 11.82 -4.77
C PRO A 132 1.36 12.39 -4.87
N GLY A 133 0.49 12.09 -3.90
CA GLY A 133 -0.82 12.76 -3.76
C GLY A 133 -1.94 12.27 -4.69
N GLY A 134 -1.71 11.25 -5.52
CA GLY A 134 -2.70 10.77 -6.51
C GLY A 134 -4.05 10.31 -5.94
N TRP A 135 -4.13 10.03 -4.64
CA TRP A 135 -5.34 9.64 -3.92
C TRP A 135 -6.33 10.79 -3.66
N ARG A 136 -5.91 12.06 -3.78
CA ARG A 136 -6.76 13.24 -3.55
C ARG A 136 -7.81 13.38 -4.63
N ASP A 137 -8.97 13.92 -4.27
CA ASP A 137 -10.02 14.27 -5.23
C ASP A 137 -9.59 15.49 -6.06
N GLU A 138 -10.05 15.61 -7.31
CA GLU A 138 -9.55 16.59 -8.29
C GLU A 138 -9.98 18.06 -8.05
N HIS A 139 -10.35 18.43 -6.83
CA HIS A 139 -10.80 19.80 -6.48
C HIS A 139 -10.20 20.36 -5.17
N ASP A 140 -9.15 19.76 -4.64
CA ASP A 140 -8.51 20.22 -3.39
C ASP A 140 -7.46 21.36 -3.60
N GLU A 141 -7.42 22.01 -4.77
CA GLU A 141 -6.53 23.15 -5.07
C GLU A 141 -7.15 24.53 -4.80
N GLU A 142 -8.42 24.61 -4.41
CA GLU A 142 -9.10 25.85 -4.05
C GLU A 142 -9.48 25.86 -2.56
N ALA A 143 -8.48 25.98 -1.68
CA ALA A 143 -8.68 26.30 -0.26
C ALA A 143 -7.47 27.03 0.34
#